data_AF-A0A7K0V278-F1
#
_entry.id   AF-A0A7K0V278-F1
#
_cell.length_a   1.000
_cell.length_b   1.000
_cell.length_c   1.000
_cell.angle_alpha   90.00
_cell.angle_beta   90.00
_cell.angle_gamma   90.00
#
_symmetry.space_group_name_H-M   'P 1'
#
loop_
_entity.id
_entity.type
_entity.pdbx_description
1 polymer ?
#
loop_
_entity_poly.entity_id
_entity_poly.type
_entity_poly.pdbx_seq_one_letter_code
_entity_poly.pdbx_strand_id
1 'polypeptide(L)'
;MYVAPRVTPTLDVEQACWDSGELIVCGLDEVGRGAWAGPATMAAVVPGRTFIEGVRDSKQLSPAARIRALESVKGWAVAIGIGHASPQECDELGMTAALRVAGLRALAEVEAQGFIPDRILLDGSHDFLRLGSRVTTIVKGDTTSLSIAAASVVAKVTRDAIMTAEAENFPPYGFEGNKGYAAPVHQMALAGYGPTTIHRRSWSFMNDIPWRDLLPPPGRLL
;
A
#
# COMPACT_ATOMS: atom_id res chain seq x y z
N MET A 1 23.02 -15.93 14.39
CA MET A 1 22.09 -15.28 13.44
C MET A 1 22.71 -13.97 12.99
N TYR A 2 23.12 -13.88 11.72
CA TYR A 2 23.57 -12.62 11.13
C TYR A 2 22.30 -11.81 10.80
N VAL A 3 21.99 -10.81 11.62
CA VAL A 3 20.94 -9.84 11.28
C VAL A 3 21.59 -8.90 10.27
N ALA A 4 21.15 -8.94 9.02
CA ALA A 4 21.62 -8.01 8.01
C ALA A 4 21.50 -6.57 8.56
N PRO A 5 22.52 -5.71 8.36
CA PRO A 5 22.47 -4.34 8.88
C PRO A 5 21.21 -3.65 8.37
N ARG A 6 20.49 -2.99 9.30
CA ARG A 6 19.28 -2.24 8.97
C ARG A 6 19.66 -1.09 8.06
N VAL A 7 19.31 -1.18 6.79
CA VAL A 7 19.53 -0.10 5.82
C VAL A 7 18.56 1.02 6.17
N THR A 8 19.09 2.24 6.30
CA THR A 8 18.30 3.44 6.56
C THR A 8 18.21 4.19 5.24
N PRO A 9 17.00 4.44 4.70
CA PRO A 9 16.86 5.22 3.48
C PRO A 9 17.33 6.67 3.71
N THR A 10 17.86 7.29 2.67
CA THR A 10 18.35 8.68 2.70
C THR A 10 17.53 9.54 1.72
N LEU A 11 17.87 10.83 1.64
CA LEU A 11 17.32 11.74 0.63
C LEU A 11 18.17 11.82 -0.66
N ASP A 12 19.15 10.93 -0.85
CA ASP A 12 20.11 11.08 -1.95
C ASP A 12 19.43 10.99 -3.33
N VAL A 13 18.39 10.16 -3.44
CA VAL A 13 17.61 10.02 -4.69
C VAL A 13 16.79 11.28 -4.96
N GLU A 14 16.10 11.78 -3.94
CA GLU A 14 15.29 13.00 -4.00
C GLU A 14 16.17 14.21 -4.30
N GLN A 15 17.35 14.29 -3.66
CA GLN A 15 18.33 15.34 -3.88
C GLN A 15 18.85 15.33 -5.31
N ALA A 16 19.18 14.17 -5.87
CA ALA A 16 19.58 14.06 -7.27
C ALA A 16 18.49 14.56 -8.23
N CYS A 17 17.22 14.32 -7.91
CA CYS A 17 16.10 14.87 -8.70
C CYS A 17 16.04 16.40 -8.58
N TRP A 18 16.11 16.95 -7.36
CA TRP A 18 16.11 18.40 -7.13
C TRP A 18 17.28 19.11 -7.80
N ASP A 19 18.48 18.53 -7.74
CA ASP A 19 19.69 19.07 -8.38
C ASP A 19 19.56 19.07 -9.91
N SER A 20 18.75 18.16 -10.47
CA SER A 20 18.44 18.12 -11.91
C SER A 20 17.33 19.07 -12.34
N GLY A 21 16.74 19.83 -11.40
CA GLY A 21 15.73 20.86 -11.66
C GLY A 21 14.28 20.41 -11.49
N GLU A 22 14.04 19.14 -11.10
CA GLU A 22 12.71 18.65 -10.72
C GLU A 22 12.28 19.36 -9.43
N LEU A 23 11.16 20.09 -9.41
CA LEU A 23 10.77 20.89 -8.23
C LEU A 23 9.96 20.06 -7.24
N ILE A 24 9.02 19.26 -7.76
CA ILE A 24 8.11 18.42 -7.00
C ILE A 24 8.46 16.95 -7.26
N VAL A 25 9.15 16.34 -6.29
CA VAL A 25 9.46 14.91 -6.26
C VAL A 25 8.40 14.21 -5.41
N CYS A 26 7.90 13.05 -5.83
CA CYS A 26 6.89 12.31 -5.11
C CYS A 26 7.25 10.81 -5.03
N GLY A 27 7.36 10.28 -3.82
CA GLY A 27 7.62 8.87 -3.56
C GLY A 27 6.33 8.06 -3.43
N LEU A 28 6.26 6.89 -4.06
CA LEU A 28 5.09 6.01 -4.09
C LEU A 28 5.46 4.58 -3.71
N ASP A 29 4.61 3.96 -2.89
CA ASP A 29 4.69 2.53 -2.53
C ASP A 29 3.28 1.94 -2.30
N GLU A 30 3.17 0.62 -2.42
CA GLU A 30 1.94 -0.14 -2.24
C GLU A 30 1.91 -1.05 -1.01
N VAL A 31 0.69 -1.40 -0.61
CA VAL A 31 0.44 -2.52 0.30
C VAL A 31 -0.82 -3.27 -0.11
N GLY A 32 -0.87 -4.56 0.26
CA GLY A 32 -2.04 -5.40 0.04
C GLY A 32 -2.05 -6.11 -1.31
N ARG A 33 -0.98 -6.03 -2.10
CA ARG A 33 -0.87 -6.78 -3.37
C ARG A 33 -1.15 -8.27 -3.20
N GLY A 34 -0.55 -8.92 -2.22
CA GLY A 34 -0.72 -10.36 -1.97
C GLY A 34 -1.85 -10.75 -1.00
N ALA A 35 -2.69 -9.80 -0.58
CA ALA A 35 -3.79 -10.11 0.34
C ALA A 35 -4.97 -10.79 -0.39
N TRP A 36 -5.66 -11.69 0.30
CA TRP A 36 -6.88 -12.33 -0.19
C TRP A 36 -8.12 -11.45 0.02
N ALA A 37 -8.09 -10.59 1.03
CA ALA A 37 -9.19 -9.69 1.38
C ALA A 37 -8.73 -8.24 1.57
N GLY A 38 -9.66 -7.32 1.33
CA GLY A 38 -9.49 -5.88 1.45
C GLY A 38 -8.83 -5.21 0.25
N PRO A 39 -8.76 -3.87 0.27
CA PRO A 39 -8.27 -3.10 -0.86
C PRO A 39 -6.79 -3.34 -1.12
N ALA A 40 -6.35 -3.07 -2.34
CA ALA A 40 -4.96 -2.72 -2.59
C ALA A 40 -4.80 -1.21 -2.39
N THR A 41 -3.74 -0.78 -1.72
CA THR A 41 -3.57 0.62 -1.30
C THR A 41 -2.22 1.13 -1.74
N MET A 42 -2.21 2.34 -2.31
CA MET A 42 -1.04 3.12 -2.64
C MET A 42 -1.01 4.36 -1.75
N ALA A 43 0.18 4.81 -1.38
CA ALA A 43 0.38 6.17 -0.90
C ALA A 43 1.35 6.91 -1.81
N ALA A 44 1.18 8.21 -1.91
CA ALA A 44 2.04 9.15 -2.59
C ALA A 44 2.48 10.22 -1.58
N VAL A 45 3.77 10.45 -1.46
CA VAL A 45 4.34 11.39 -0.48
C VAL A 45 5.26 12.37 -1.19
N VAL A 46 4.94 13.66 -1.08
CA VAL A 46 5.86 14.75 -1.44
C VAL A 46 6.71 15.05 -0.20
N PRO A 47 8.03 14.77 -0.24
CA PRO A 47 8.88 14.84 0.94
C PRO A 47 9.24 16.28 1.30
N GLY A 48 9.48 16.52 2.59
CA GLY A 48 10.22 17.70 3.04
C GLY A 48 11.69 17.63 2.60
N ARG A 49 12.39 18.77 2.60
CA ARG A 49 13.79 18.86 2.14
C ARG A 49 14.84 18.47 3.18
N THR A 50 14.43 18.20 4.42
CA THR A 50 15.34 17.79 5.49
C THR A 50 15.20 16.31 5.78
N PHE A 51 16.27 15.65 6.18
CA PHE A 51 16.21 14.25 6.61
C PHE A 51 15.36 14.09 7.88
N ILE A 52 14.65 12.95 7.98
CA ILE A 52 13.95 12.53 9.20
C ILE A 52 14.35 11.11 9.61
N GLU A 53 14.53 10.91 10.91
CA GLU A 53 14.88 9.61 11.47
C GLU A 53 13.67 8.70 11.69
N GLY A 54 13.92 7.41 11.75
CA GLY A 54 12.93 6.42 12.19
C GLY A 54 11.94 5.96 11.11
N VAL A 55 12.01 6.54 9.91
CA VAL A 55 11.27 6.09 8.72
C VAL A 55 12.13 5.12 7.92
N ARG A 56 11.57 3.96 7.60
CA ARG A 56 12.19 2.84 6.87
C ARG A 56 11.09 1.89 6.41
N ASP A 57 11.48 0.86 5.65
CA ASP A 57 10.61 -0.27 5.27
C ASP A 57 9.66 -0.64 6.43
N SER A 58 8.38 -0.48 6.14
CA SER A 58 7.30 -0.64 7.11
C SER A 58 7.24 -2.05 7.70
N LYS A 59 7.73 -3.07 6.99
CA LYS A 59 7.81 -4.47 7.43
C LYS A 59 8.89 -4.67 8.49
N GLN A 60 9.88 -3.77 8.56
CA GLN A 60 10.96 -3.80 9.55
C GLN A 60 10.59 -3.06 10.85
N LEU A 61 9.40 -2.46 10.90
CA LEU A 61 8.91 -1.69 12.04
C LEU A 61 7.84 -2.47 12.81
N SER A 62 7.96 -2.46 14.14
CA SER A 62 6.88 -2.91 15.02
C SER A 62 5.63 -2.04 14.83
N PRO A 63 4.42 -2.51 15.14
CA PRO A 63 3.20 -1.70 15.02
C PRO A 63 3.31 -0.33 15.70
N ALA A 64 3.81 -0.29 16.94
CA ALA A 64 4.02 0.97 17.66
C ALA A 64 5.09 1.87 17.00
N ALA A 65 6.14 1.29 16.42
CA ALA A 65 7.15 2.06 15.69
C ALA A 65 6.59 2.61 14.37
N ARG A 66 5.69 1.89 13.68
CA ARG A 66 5.01 2.38 12.48
C ARG A 66 4.10 3.56 12.77
N ILE A 67 3.36 3.55 13.89
CA ILE A 67 2.54 4.70 14.29
C ILE A 67 3.43 5.93 14.54
N ARG A 68 4.54 5.78 15.26
CA ARG A 68 5.50 6.88 15.46
C ARG A 68 6.09 7.37 14.13
N ALA A 69 6.47 6.47 13.24
CA ALA A 69 6.98 6.82 11.92
C ALA A 69 5.93 7.57 11.08
N LEU A 70 4.65 7.16 11.13
CA LEU A 70 3.57 7.86 10.45
C LEU A 70 3.43 9.30 10.95
N GLU A 71 3.47 9.54 12.26
CA GLU A 71 3.39 10.90 12.81
C GLU A 71 4.60 11.75 12.39
N SER A 72 5.81 11.17 12.38
CA SER A 72 6.98 11.85 11.82
C SER A 72 6.80 12.21 10.34
N VAL A 73 6.27 11.30 9.53
CA VAL A 73 6.00 11.52 8.11
C VAL A 73 4.97 12.63 7.92
N LYS A 74 3.88 12.66 8.70
CA LYS A 74 2.86 13.72 8.61
C LYS A 74 3.40 15.10 8.91
N GLY A 75 4.31 15.24 9.88
CA GLY A 75 4.94 16.52 10.20
C GLY A 75 6.02 16.97 9.21
N TRP A 76 6.53 16.03 8.41
CA TRP A 76 7.64 16.26 7.48
C TRP A 76 7.21 16.40 6.03
N ALA A 77 6.22 15.62 5.60
CA ALA A 77 5.73 15.61 4.24
C ALA A 77 5.03 16.93 3.93
N VAL A 78 5.25 17.42 2.72
CA VAL A 78 4.61 18.63 2.20
C VAL A 78 3.21 18.31 1.68
N ALA A 79 3.01 17.12 1.13
CA ALA A 79 1.71 16.59 0.74
C ALA A 79 1.70 15.06 0.84
N ILE A 80 0.52 14.51 1.15
CA ILE A 80 0.30 13.06 1.22
C ILE A 80 -1.01 12.75 0.51
N GLY A 81 -0.97 11.84 -0.45
CA GLY A 81 -2.18 11.28 -1.06
C GLY A 81 -2.25 9.78 -0.84
N ILE A 82 -3.46 9.27 -0.75
CA ILE A 82 -3.76 7.86 -0.53
C ILE A 82 -4.75 7.43 -1.59
N GLY A 83 -4.56 6.23 -2.13
CA GLY A 83 -5.48 5.69 -3.10
C GLY A 83 -5.72 4.21 -2.86
N HIS A 84 -6.96 3.81 -3.01
CA HIS A 84 -7.38 2.42 -2.85
C HIS A 84 -7.92 1.89 -4.17
N ALA A 85 -7.68 0.61 -4.44
CA ALA A 85 -8.47 -0.18 -5.36
C ALA A 85 -9.22 -1.24 -4.56
N SER A 86 -10.53 -1.28 -4.71
CA SER A 86 -11.42 -2.21 -4.02
C SER A 86 -11.11 -3.67 -4.40
N PRO A 87 -11.53 -4.65 -3.58
CA PRO A 87 -11.47 -6.07 -3.95
C PRO A 87 -12.12 -6.36 -5.30
N GLN A 88 -13.24 -5.70 -5.61
CA GLN A 88 -13.96 -5.81 -6.87
C GLN A 88 -13.12 -5.31 -8.05
N GLU A 89 -12.51 -4.12 -7.93
CA GLU A 89 -11.58 -3.62 -8.95
C GLU A 89 -10.34 -4.52 -9.10
N CYS A 90 -9.86 -5.11 -8.01
CA CYS A 90 -8.77 -6.10 -8.07
C CYS A 90 -9.16 -7.34 -8.89
N ASP A 91 -10.41 -7.80 -8.74
CA ASP A 91 -10.93 -8.96 -9.46
C ASP A 91 -11.21 -8.65 -10.94
N GLU A 92 -11.81 -7.48 -11.23
CA GLU A 92 -12.22 -7.06 -12.57
C GLU A 92 -11.04 -6.66 -13.46
N LEU A 93 -10.08 -5.92 -12.91
CA LEU A 93 -8.98 -5.34 -13.68
C LEU A 93 -7.71 -6.20 -13.64
N GLY A 94 -7.61 -7.09 -12.65
CA GLY A 94 -6.36 -7.74 -12.27
C GLY A 94 -5.43 -6.80 -11.49
N MET A 95 -4.51 -7.41 -10.74
CA MET A 95 -3.74 -6.71 -9.70
C MET A 95 -2.90 -5.54 -10.23
N THR A 96 -2.22 -5.67 -11.37
CA THR A 96 -1.37 -4.58 -11.91
C THR A 96 -2.20 -3.36 -12.30
N ALA A 97 -3.37 -3.56 -12.91
CA ALA A 97 -4.24 -2.46 -13.30
C ALA A 97 -4.97 -1.86 -12.08
N ALA A 98 -5.35 -2.67 -11.09
CA ALA A 98 -5.90 -2.19 -9.83
C ALA A 98 -4.88 -1.33 -9.05
N LEU A 99 -3.61 -1.75 -8.98
CA LEU A 99 -2.55 -0.92 -8.38
C LEU A 99 -2.34 0.38 -9.14
N ARG A 100 -2.43 0.37 -10.48
CA ARG A 100 -2.44 1.61 -11.26
C ARG A 100 -3.58 2.53 -10.83
N VAL A 101 -4.81 2.02 -10.71
CA VAL A 101 -5.96 2.81 -10.27
C VAL A 101 -5.73 3.41 -8.89
N ALA A 102 -5.26 2.62 -7.93
CA ALA A 102 -4.90 3.10 -6.59
C ALA A 102 -3.80 4.18 -6.65
N GLY A 103 -2.77 4.00 -7.46
CA GLY A 103 -1.66 4.95 -7.58
C GLY A 103 -2.08 6.27 -8.19
N LEU A 104 -2.91 6.23 -9.24
CA LEU A 104 -3.47 7.43 -9.86
C LEU A 104 -4.40 8.19 -8.90
N ARG A 105 -5.16 7.49 -8.05
CA ARG A 105 -5.96 8.12 -6.98
C ARG A 105 -5.08 8.81 -5.94
N ALA A 106 -4.01 8.15 -5.49
CA ALA A 106 -3.06 8.75 -4.56
C ALA A 106 -2.40 10.02 -5.15
N LEU A 107 -2.01 9.98 -6.43
CA LEU A 107 -1.47 11.15 -7.13
C LEU A 107 -2.51 12.28 -7.26
N ALA A 108 -3.76 11.95 -7.58
CA ALA A 108 -4.82 12.94 -7.67
C ALA A 108 -5.06 13.66 -6.33
N GLU A 109 -4.95 12.95 -5.19
CA GLU A 109 -5.02 13.58 -3.87
C GLU A 109 -3.85 14.53 -3.59
N VAL A 110 -2.64 14.19 -4.05
CA VAL A 110 -1.46 15.08 -3.96
C VAL A 110 -1.65 16.32 -4.84
N GLU A 111 -2.15 16.14 -6.07
CA GLU A 111 -2.45 17.24 -7.00
C GLU A 111 -3.54 18.17 -6.46
N ALA A 112 -4.57 17.63 -5.80
CA ALA A 112 -5.61 18.42 -5.15
C ALA A 112 -5.09 19.27 -3.98
N GLN A 113 -3.95 18.92 -3.40
CA GLN A 113 -3.24 19.73 -2.40
C GLN A 113 -2.36 20.82 -3.03
N GLY A 114 -2.33 20.94 -4.36
CA GLY A 114 -1.55 21.95 -5.09
C GLY A 114 -0.14 21.51 -5.50
N PHE A 115 0.17 20.21 -5.38
CA PHE A 115 1.48 19.67 -5.72
C PHE A 115 1.37 18.75 -6.92
N ILE A 116 1.84 19.19 -8.09
CA ILE A 116 1.88 18.37 -9.30
C ILE A 116 3.29 17.78 -9.42
N PRO A 117 3.49 16.45 -9.29
CA PRO A 117 4.84 15.89 -9.29
C PRO A 117 5.53 16.01 -10.66
N ASP A 118 6.69 16.64 -10.72
CA ASP A 118 7.55 16.60 -11.91
C ASP A 118 8.17 15.20 -12.05
N ARG A 119 8.57 14.64 -10.90
CA ARG A 119 9.21 13.32 -10.78
C ARG A 119 8.48 12.42 -9.80
N ILE A 120 8.16 11.21 -10.25
CA ILE A 120 7.56 10.14 -9.45
C ILE A 120 8.63 9.07 -9.22
N LEU A 121 8.96 8.82 -7.95
CA LEU A 121 9.82 7.73 -7.52
C LEU A 121 8.90 6.57 -7.08
N LEU A 122 8.92 5.46 -7.82
CA LEU A 122 8.00 4.34 -7.60
C LEU A 122 8.77 3.11 -7.12
N ASP A 123 8.34 2.49 -6.01
CA ASP A 123 8.91 1.20 -5.60
C ASP A 123 8.64 0.11 -6.66
N GLY A 124 9.67 -0.69 -6.95
CA GLY A 124 9.62 -1.81 -7.87
C GLY A 124 10.42 -1.62 -9.15
N SER A 125 10.20 -2.53 -10.11
CA SER A 125 11.01 -2.64 -11.34
C SER A 125 10.26 -2.22 -12.61
N HIS A 126 9.01 -1.80 -12.50
CA HIS A 126 8.16 -1.54 -13.65
C HIS A 126 7.24 -0.35 -13.41
N ASP A 127 7.14 0.55 -14.39
CA ASP A 127 6.16 1.65 -14.40
C ASP A 127 4.77 1.07 -14.70
N PHE A 128 4.13 0.53 -13.65
CA PHE A 128 2.76 0.09 -13.77
C PHE A 128 1.78 1.27 -13.83
N LEU A 129 2.19 2.50 -13.47
CA LEU A 129 1.36 3.71 -13.57
C LEU A 129 1.13 4.15 -15.02
N ARG A 130 2.05 3.80 -15.93
CA ARG A 130 2.06 4.19 -17.35
C ARG A 130 2.12 5.70 -17.55
N LEU A 131 2.95 6.36 -16.73
CA LEU A 131 3.19 7.80 -16.81
C LEU A 131 4.53 8.13 -17.49
N GLY A 132 5.25 7.12 -17.96
CA GLY A 132 6.37 7.27 -18.87
C GLY A 132 7.54 7.99 -18.23
N SER A 133 8.04 9.03 -18.89
CA SER A 133 9.26 9.73 -18.48
C SER A 133 9.17 10.45 -17.14
N ARG A 134 7.98 10.61 -16.54
CA ARG A 134 7.80 11.13 -15.18
C ARG A 134 8.15 10.11 -14.09
N VAL A 135 8.13 8.81 -14.40
CA VAL A 135 8.32 7.74 -13.42
C VAL A 135 9.74 7.20 -13.47
N THR A 136 10.36 7.17 -12.29
CA THR A 136 11.62 6.46 -12.04
C THR A 136 11.33 5.31 -11.09
N THR A 137 11.47 4.08 -11.57
CA THR A 137 11.25 2.88 -10.76
C THR A 137 12.51 2.51 -9.99
N ILE A 138 12.37 2.21 -8.70
CA ILE A 138 13.49 1.88 -7.82
C ILE A 138 13.20 0.55 -7.14
N VAL A 139 14.00 -0.47 -7.44
CA VAL A 139 13.87 -1.79 -6.81
C VAL A 139 14.26 -1.69 -5.34
N LYS A 140 13.34 -2.05 -4.43
CA LYS A 140 13.51 -1.88 -2.97
C LYS A 140 13.75 -0.41 -2.61
N GLY A 141 13.00 0.48 -3.25
CA GLY A 141 13.06 1.92 -3.04
C GLY A 141 12.79 2.32 -1.60
N ASP A 142 11.99 1.54 -0.87
CA ASP A 142 11.73 1.70 0.56
C ASP A 142 12.98 1.57 1.45
N THR A 143 14.06 0.98 0.92
CA THR A 143 15.36 0.88 1.60
C THR A 143 16.36 1.95 1.20
N THR A 144 16.11 2.72 0.14
CA THR A 144 17.08 3.69 -0.43
C THR A 144 16.55 5.12 -0.50
N SER A 145 15.27 5.29 -0.83
CA SER A 145 14.59 6.59 -0.97
C SER A 145 13.70 6.84 0.25
N LEU A 146 13.91 7.97 0.92
CA LEU A 146 13.15 8.33 2.11
C LEU A 146 11.69 8.63 1.79
N SER A 147 11.39 9.20 0.62
CA SER A 147 10.01 9.45 0.18
C SER A 147 9.24 8.16 -0.12
N ILE A 148 9.88 7.16 -0.75
CA ILE A 148 9.27 5.83 -0.95
C ILE A 148 9.08 5.13 0.40
N ALA A 149 10.07 5.19 1.30
CA ALA A 149 9.95 4.62 2.63
C ALA A 149 8.80 5.25 3.44
N ALA A 150 8.64 6.58 3.33
CA ALA A 150 7.53 7.30 3.93
C ALA A 150 6.18 6.86 3.35
N ALA A 151 6.08 6.74 2.01
CA ALA A 151 4.89 6.21 1.35
C ALA A 151 4.56 4.79 1.82
N SER A 152 5.56 3.92 1.99
CA SER A 152 5.39 2.56 2.54
C SER A 152 4.71 2.58 3.90
N VAL A 153 5.17 3.44 4.80
CA VAL A 153 4.62 3.60 6.15
C VAL A 153 3.17 4.09 6.08
N VAL A 154 2.90 5.13 5.28
CA VAL A 154 1.54 5.70 5.10
C VAL A 154 0.58 4.65 4.56
N ALA A 155 0.95 3.98 3.46
CA ALA A 155 0.13 2.96 2.83
C ALA A 155 -0.15 1.82 3.81
N LYS A 156 0.88 1.31 4.49
CA LYS A 156 0.79 0.20 5.43
C LYS A 156 -0.10 0.51 6.63
N VAL A 157 0.11 1.64 7.30
CA VAL A 157 -0.68 1.99 8.49
C VAL A 157 -2.13 2.24 8.10
N THR A 158 -2.38 2.94 6.99
CA THR A 158 -3.73 3.22 6.52
C THR A 158 -4.49 1.93 6.18
N ARG A 159 -3.89 1.05 5.38
CA ARG A 159 -4.54 -0.22 5.01
C ARG A 159 -4.75 -1.12 6.22
N ASP A 160 -3.77 -1.20 7.13
CA ASP A 160 -3.90 -2.02 8.34
C ASP A 160 -5.04 -1.53 9.23
N ALA A 161 -5.28 -0.21 9.30
CA ALA A 161 -6.43 0.37 10.01
C ALA A 161 -7.76 -0.04 9.37
N ILE A 162 -7.89 0.04 8.04
CA ILE A 162 -9.08 -0.44 7.31
C ILE A 162 -9.37 -1.91 7.64
N MET A 163 -8.36 -2.78 7.54
CA MET A 163 -8.54 -4.20 7.83
C MET A 163 -8.87 -4.49 9.30
N THR A 164 -8.41 -3.64 10.22
CA THR A 164 -8.73 -3.78 11.64
C THR A 164 -10.19 -3.40 11.90
N ALA A 165 -10.68 -2.33 11.26
CA ALA A 165 -12.08 -1.95 11.36
C ALA A 165 -13.02 -3.02 10.76
N GLU A 166 -12.67 -3.57 9.60
CA GLU A 166 -13.46 -4.64 8.96
C GLU A 166 -13.49 -5.96 9.74
N ALA A 167 -12.55 -6.15 10.68
CA ALA A 167 -12.56 -7.34 11.54
C ALA A 167 -13.82 -7.44 12.40
N GLU A 168 -14.42 -6.31 12.78
CA GLU A 168 -15.66 -6.27 13.56
C GLU A 168 -16.85 -6.83 12.75
N ASN A 169 -16.87 -6.60 11.43
CA ASN A 169 -17.90 -7.10 10.52
C ASN A 169 -17.70 -8.60 10.17
N PHE A 170 -16.46 -9.06 10.21
CA PHE A 170 -16.09 -10.44 9.85
C PHE A 170 -15.19 -11.12 10.91
N PRO A 171 -15.66 -11.27 12.17
CA PRO A 171 -14.81 -11.76 13.27
C PRO A 171 -14.13 -13.12 13.02
N PRO A 172 -14.78 -14.12 12.37
CA PRO A 172 -14.14 -15.43 12.17
C PRO A 172 -12.84 -15.39 11.36
N TYR A 173 -12.62 -14.36 10.55
CA TYR A 173 -11.50 -14.31 9.59
C TYR A 173 -10.20 -13.73 10.18
N GLY A 174 -10.25 -13.13 11.38
CA GLY A 174 -9.07 -12.62 12.10
C GLY A 174 -8.34 -11.47 11.39
N PHE A 175 -9.06 -10.60 10.69
CA PHE A 175 -8.48 -9.51 9.88
C PHE A 175 -7.69 -8.50 10.69
N GLU A 176 -8.00 -8.32 11.98
CA GLU A 176 -7.24 -7.52 12.93
C GLU A 176 -5.82 -8.05 13.15
N GLY A 177 -5.57 -9.35 12.94
CA GLY A 177 -4.24 -9.93 13.00
C GLY A 177 -3.60 -10.03 11.61
N ASN A 178 -4.25 -10.74 10.70
CA ASN A 178 -3.67 -11.12 9.41
C ASN A 178 -3.80 -10.06 8.31
N LYS A 179 -4.59 -9.00 8.52
CA LYS A 179 -4.79 -7.89 7.56
C LYS A 179 -5.24 -8.35 6.17
N GLY A 180 -5.99 -9.45 6.10
CA GLY A 180 -6.50 -10.05 4.86
C GLY A 180 -5.49 -10.94 4.12
N TYR A 181 -4.29 -11.17 4.67
CA TYR A 181 -3.32 -12.10 4.09
C TYR A 181 -3.65 -13.56 4.45
N ALA A 182 -3.05 -14.49 3.73
CA ALA A 182 -3.17 -15.93 4.00
C ALA A 182 -2.60 -16.26 5.39
N ALA A 183 -3.47 -16.60 6.32
CA ALA A 183 -3.12 -17.09 7.65
C ALA A 183 -3.97 -18.34 7.95
N PRO A 184 -3.52 -19.25 8.84
CA PRO A 184 -4.28 -20.45 9.17
C PRO A 184 -5.72 -20.16 9.61
N VAL A 185 -5.93 -19.15 10.47
CA VAL A 185 -7.28 -18.72 10.89
C VAL A 185 -8.14 -18.26 9.71
N HIS A 186 -7.55 -17.52 8.77
CA HIS A 186 -8.24 -17.01 7.59
C HIS A 186 -8.62 -18.14 6.64
N GLN A 187 -7.71 -19.10 6.40
CA GLN A 187 -7.97 -20.29 5.58
C GLN A 187 -9.10 -21.14 6.16
N MET A 188 -9.06 -21.39 7.46
CA MET A 188 -10.10 -22.16 8.16
C MET A 188 -11.46 -21.46 8.09
N ALA A 189 -11.50 -20.14 8.34
CA ALA A 189 -12.72 -19.36 8.25
C ALA A 189 -13.29 -19.34 6.83
N LEU A 190 -12.43 -19.21 5.82
CA LEU A 190 -12.84 -19.24 4.43
C LEU A 190 -13.41 -20.61 4.02
N ALA A 191 -12.81 -21.70 4.49
CA ALA A 191 -13.34 -23.05 4.26
C ALA A 191 -14.71 -23.26 4.94
N GLY A 192 -14.87 -22.80 6.18
CA GLY A 192 -16.09 -23.00 6.98
C GLY A 192 -17.25 -22.06 6.66
N TYR A 193 -16.97 -20.77 6.43
CA TYR A 193 -17.98 -19.71 6.27
C TYR A 193 -18.07 -19.12 4.86
N GLY A 194 -17.13 -19.46 3.97
CA GLY A 194 -17.06 -18.92 2.60
C GLY A 194 -16.45 -17.52 2.51
N PRO A 195 -16.39 -16.92 1.31
CA PRO A 195 -15.85 -15.58 1.10
C PRO A 195 -16.81 -14.48 1.58
N THR A 196 -16.26 -13.44 2.19
CA THR A 196 -16.97 -12.20 2.57
C THR A 196 -17.14 -11.26 1.36
N THR A 197 -17.71 -10.08 1.61
CA THR A 197 -17.83 -9.00 0.62
C THR A 197 -16.50 -8.32 0.29
N ILE A 198 -15.49 -8.47 1.15
CA ILE A 198 -14.16 -7.86 0.95
C ILE A 198 -13.11 -8.85 0.42
N HIS A 199 -13.48 -10.10 0.15
CA HIS A 199 -12.59 -11.08 -0.49
C HIS A 199 -12.46 -10.84 -2.01
N ARG A 200 -11.26 -11.08 -2.53
CA ARG A 200 -10.96 -11.11 -3.97
C ARG A 200 -11.26 -12.50 -4.52
N ARG A 201 -12.30 -12.62 -5.33
CA ARG A 201 -12.90 -13.91 -5.71
C ARG A 201 -12.33 -14.48 -7.01
N SER A 202 -11.62 -13.71 -7.82
CA SER A 202 -11.03 -14.21 -9.08
C SER A 202 -9.70 -14.94 -8.89
N TRP A 203 -9.21 -15.02 -7.65
CA TRP A 203 -7.86 -15.45 -7.31
C TRP A 203 -7.77 -16.95 -7.01
N SER A 204 -6.57 -17.52 -7.16
CA SER A 204 -6.36 -18.98 -7.09
C SER A 204 -6.75 -19.62 -5.76
N PHE A 205 -6.72 -18.87 -4.64
CA PHE A 205 -7.12 -19.41 -3.34
C PHE A 205 -8.61 -19.78 -3.27
N MET A 206 -9.43 -19.26 -4.19
CA MET A 206 -10.83 -19.63 -4.34
C MET A 206 -11.04 -20.97 -5.04
N ASN A 207 -9.99 -21.50 -5.71
CA ASN A 207 -10.11 -22.73 -6.50
C ASN A 207 -10.35 -23.96 -5.62
N ASP A 208 -9.84 -23.95 -4.40
CA ASP A 208 -9.78 -25.13 -3.53
C ASP A 208 -10.82 -25.09 -2.41
N ILE A 209 -11.76 -24.13 -2.45
CA ILE A 209 -12.82 -23.99 -1.45
C ILE A 209 -14.19 -24.29 -2.06
N PRO A 210 -15.13 -24.89 -1.29
CA PRO A 210 -16.43 -25.34 -1.80
C PRO A 210 -17.40 -24.20 -2.20
N TRP A 211 -16.96 -22.94 -2.09
CA TRP A 211 -17.78 -21.74 -2.22
C TRP A 211 -17.65 -21.03 -3.57
N ARG A 212 -16.79 -21.52 -4.48
CA ARG A 212 -16.40 -20.81 -5.70
C ARG A 212 -17.56 -20.39 -6.60
N ASP A 213 -18.51 -21.29 -6.82
CA ASP A 213 -19.62 -21.08 -7.76
C ASP A 213 -20.88 -20.53 -7.09
N LEU A 214 -20.79 -20.23 -5.80
CA LEU A 214 -21.86 -19.61 -5.03
C LEU A 214 -21.64 -18.10 -5.04
N LEU A 215 -22.36 -17.38 -5.91
CA LEU A 215 -22.51 -15.94 -5.78
C LEU A 215 -22.97 -15.61 -4.35
N PRO A 216 -22.50 -14.50 -3.75
CA PRO A 216 -23.04 -14.13 -2.45
C PRO A 216 -24.56 -13.96 -2.61
N PRO A 217 -25.37 -14.43 -1.65
CA PRO A 217 -26.80 -14.16 -1.70
C PRO A 217 -27.00 -12.64 -1.86
N PRO A 218 -27.82 -12.19 -2.82
CA PRO A 218 -28.02 -10.76 -3.04
C PRO A 218 -28.54 -10.12 -1.76
N GLY A 219 -27.79 -9.14 -1.24
CA GLY A 219 -28.22 -8.24 -0.18
C GLY A 219 -28.39 -8.87 1.20
N ARG A 220 -27.39 -8.69 2.06
CA ARG A 220 -27.67 -8.30 3.45
C ARG A 220 -26.97 -6.99 3.71
N LEU A 221 -27.74 -5.91 3.53
CA LEU A 221 -27.59 -4.72 4.37
C LEU A 221 -27.80 -5.20 5.82
N LEU A 222 -26.77 -5.04 6.65
CA LEU A 222 -26.91 -4.78 8.07
C LEU A 222 -26.09 -3.52 8.36
#